data_AF-A0A413V4G6-F1
#
_entry.id   AF-A0A413V4G6-F1
#
_cell.length_a   1.000
_cell.length_b   1.000
_cell.length_c   1.000
_cell.angle_alpha   90.00
_cell.angle_beta   90.00
_cell.angle_gamma   90.00
#
_symmetry.space_group_name_H-M   'P 1'
#
loop_
_entity.id
_entity.type
_entity.pdbx_description
1 polymer ?
#
loop_
_entity_poly.entity_id
_entity_poly.type
_entity_poly.pdbx_seq_one_letter_code
_entity_poly.pdbx_strand_id
1 'polypeptide(L)'
;MKKPSFFPVIIGTGFGSGFSPFAPGTAGALLAVLIWFGISFIVSEICLIWLTVALILFFTVMGVWATNRLEPFWGEDPSRVVVDEMVGVWIALLAAPSGNVWYALGAFALFRLFDIFKPLGIRRMESFPGGIGVMMDDILAGIYSFVVLIGVRWLIN
;
A
#
# COMPACT_ATOMS: atom_id res chain seq x y z
N MET A 1 27.71 -12.48 -7.68
CA MET A 1 26.31 -12.09 -7.99
C MET A 1 26.21 -10.57 -7.93
N LYS A 2 25.64 -9.91 -8.95
CA LYS A 2 25.43 -8.46 -8.92
C LYS A 2 24.36 -8.15 -7.85
N LYS A 3 24.57 -7.12 -7.04
CA LYS A 3 23.57 -6.65 -6.08
C LYS A 3 22.64 -5.64 -6.77
N PRO A 4 21.34 -5.60 -6.42
CA PRO A 4 20.44 -4.56 -6.92
C PRO A 4 20.91 -3.18 -6.45
N SER A 5 20.56 -2.14 -7.21
CA SER A 5 20.87 -0.77 -6.82
C SER A 5 20.05 -0.36 -5.59
N PHE A 6 20.58 0.63 -4.85
CA PHE A 6 20.02 1.05 -3.57
C PHE A 6 18.59 1.61 -3.66
N PHE A 7 18.30 2.43 -4.67
CA PHE A 7 17.01 3.11 -4.80
C PHE A 7 15.82 2.17 -5.02
N PRO A 8 15.86 1.20 -5.98
CA PRO A 8 14.82 0.19 -6.08
C PRO A 8 14.62 -0.59 -4.78
N VAL A 9 15.70 -0.94 -4.08
CA VAL A 9 15.60 -1.66 -2.81
C VAL A 9 14.83 -0.84 -1.78
N ILE A 10 15.19 0.42 -1.55
CA ILE A 10 14.47 1.28 -0.60
C ILE A 10 13.00 1.42 -0.96
N ILE A 11 12.71 1.69 -2.23
CA ILE A 11 11.33 1.95 -2.68
C ILE A 11 10.53 0.66 -2.61
N GLY A 12 10.98 -0.40 -3.29
CA GLY A 12 10.29 -1.67 -3.36
C GLY A 12 10.04 -2.26 -1.98
N THR A 13 11.02 -2.21 -1.08
CA THR A 13 10.86 -2.76 0.28
C THR A 13 10.09 -1.85 1.24
N GLY A 14 9.49 -0.75 0.77
CA GLY A 14 8.76 0.17 1.64
C GLY A 14 9.64 0.68 2.78
N PHE A 15 10.78 1.27 2.45
CA PHE A 15 11.79 1.77 3.39
C PHE A 15 12.39 0.70 4.31
N GLY A 16 12.51 -0.54 3.81
CA GLY A 16 13.12 -1.66 4.52
C GLY A 16 12.15 -2.51 5.34
N SER A 17 10.87 -2.14 5.41
CA SER A 17 9.82 -2.94 6.07
C SER A 17 9.67 -4.33 5.44
N GLY A 18 9.86 -4.43 4.12
CA GLY A 18 9.85 -5.68 3.37
C GLY A 18 10.97 -6.67 3.73
N PHE A 19 11.95 -6.27 4.55
CA PHE A 19 12.94 -7.19 5.14
C PHE A 19 12.46 -7.85 6.44
N SER A 20 11.23 -7.58 6.89
CA SER A 20 10.67 -8.27 8.04
C SER A 20 10.76 -9.78 7.87
N PRO A 21 11.29 -10.54 8.86
CA PRO A 21 11.36 -11.98 8.78
C PRO A 21 9.98 -12.66 8.88
N PHE A 22 8.96 -11.92 9.35
CA PHE A 22 7.60 -12.41 9.51
C PHE A 22 6.64 -11.48 8.76
N ALA A 23 5.87 -12.06 7.84
CA ALA A 23 4.84 -11.38 7.04
C ALA A 23 5.27 -9.99 6.50
N PRO A 24 6.22 -9.92 5.54
CA PRO A 24 6.71 -8.67 4.96
C PRO A 24 5.62 -7.69 4.55
N GLY A 25 4.58 -8.15 3.84
CA GLY A 25 3.45 -7.31 3.41
C GLY A 25 2.70 -6.67 4.59
N THR A 26 2.54 -7.41 5.69
CA THR A 26 1.96 -6.86 6.93
C THR A 26 2.84 -5.77 7.54
N ALA A 27 4.17 -5.94 7.51
CA ALA A 27 5.10 -4.93 7.99
C ALA A 27 5.07 -3.66 7.11
N GLY A 28 5.00 -3.81 5.79
CA GLY A 28 4.83 -2.70 4.84
C GLY A 28 3.52 -1.95 5.05
N ALA A 29 2.41 -2.67 5.11
CA ALA A 29 1.09 -2.12 5.39
C ALA A 29 1.05 -1.38 6.73
N LEU A 30 1.60 -1.96 7.80
CA LEU A 30 1.64 -1.32 9.12
C LEU A 30 2.48 -0.05 9.10
N LEU A 31 3.65 -0.08 8.45
CA LEU A 31 4.49 1.11 8.33
C LEU A 31 3.77 2.23 7.55
N ALA A 32 3.04 1.91 6.48
CA ALA A 32 2.22 2.88 5.75
C ALA A 32 1.16 3.55 6.64
N VAL A 33 0.48 2.78 7.50
CA VAL A 33 -0.46 3.33 8.50
C VAL A 33 0.26 4.27 9.45
N LEU A 34 1.41 3.86 10.01
CA LEU A 34 2.16 4.67 10.97
C LEU A 34 2.65 5.99 10.36
N ILE A 35 3.15 5.95 9.12
CA ILE A 35 3.56 7.14 8.37
C ILE A 35 2.38 8.09 8.20
N TRP A 36 1.26 7.59 7.66
CA TRP A 36 0.09 8.42 7.42
C TRP A 36 -0.49 8.99 8.71
N PHE A 37 -0.60 8.16 9.75
CA PHE A 37 -1.14 8.55 11.05
C PHE A 37 -0.27 9.61 11.72
N GLY A 38 1.05 9.48 11.67
CA GLY A 38 1.98 10.50 12.15
C GLY A 38 1.82 11.84 11.42
N ILE A 39 1.72 11.80 10.08
CA ILE A 39 1.48 13.01 9.26
C ILE A 39 0.14 13.66 9.60
N SER A 40 -0.90 12.86 9.91
CA SER A 40 -2.24 13.36 10.21
C SER A 40 -2.31 14.33 11.40
N PHE A 41 -1.36 14.25 12.34
CA PHE A 41 -1.27 15.19 13.47
C PHE A 41 -0.49 16.49 13.15
N ILE A 42 0.21 16.54 12.02
CA ILE A 42 1.12 17.62 11.67
C ILE A 42 0.48 18.59 10.68
N VAL A 43 -0.38 18.09 9.79
CA VAL A 43 -0.96 18.87 8.70
C VAL A 43 -2.48 18.97 8.82
N SER A 44 -3.08 19.96 8.16
CA SER A 44 -4.54 20.07 8.08
C SER A 44 -5.15 18.91 7.29
N GLU A 45 -6.43 18.60 7.53
CA GLU A 45 -7.11 17.49 6.84
C GLU A 45 -7.09 17.62 5.31
N ILE A 46 -7.27 18.84 4.78
CA ILE A 46 -7.17 19.10 3.34
C ILE A 46 -5.75 18.81 2.82
N CYS A 47 -4.72 19.24 3.56
CA CYS A 47 -3.33 18.98 3.19
C CYS A 47 -3.01 17.47 3.25
N LEU A 48 -3.50 16.77 4.27
CA LEU A 48 -3.34 15.33 4.43
C LEU A 48 -3.92 14.57 3.23
N ILE A 49 -5.12 14.91 2.78
CA ILE A 49 -5.77 14.28 1.61
C ILE A 49 -4.89 14.45 0.36
N TRP A 50 -4.50 15.68 0.03
CA TRP A 50 -3.70 15.95 -1.17
C TRP A 50 -2.30 15.33 -1.11
N LEU A 51 -1.68 15.33 0.07
CA LEU A 51 -0.40 14.66 0.29
C LEU A 51 -0.54 13.13 0.11
N THR A 52 -1.60 12.53 0.64
CA THR A 52 -1.88 11.10 0.48
C THR A 52 -2.08 10.74 -0.99
N VAL A 53 -2.86 11.53 -1.75
CA VAL A 53 -3.02 11.36 -3.19
C VAL A 53 -1.67 11.48 -3.92
N ALA A 54 -0.86 12.48 -3.59
CA ALA A 54 0.46 12.66 -4.19
C ALA A 54 1.39 11.47 -3.91
N LEU A 55 1.39 10.94 -2.68
CA LEU A 55 2.15 9.75 -2.30
C LEU A 55 1.67 8.51 -3.06
N ILE A 56 0.36 8.28 -3.15
CA ILE A 56 -0.23 7.16 -3.92
C ILE A 56 0.25 7.21 -5.38
N LEU A 57 0.11 8.36 -6.05
CA LEU A 57 0.51 8.50 -7.45
C LEU A 57 2.01 8.30 -7.64
N PHE A 58 2.83 8.91 -6.79
CA PHE A 58 4.28 8.79 -6.85
C PHE A 58 4.74 7.36 -6.61
N PHE A 59 4.31 6.72 -5.52
CA PHE A 59 4.72 5.37 -5.17
C PHE A 59 4.09 4.31 -6.07
N THR A 60 2.99 4.59 -6.76
CA THR A 60 2.50 3.70 -7.82
C THR A 60 3.50 3.60 -8.97
N VAL A 61 3.92 4.75 -9.51
CA VAL A 61 4.88 4.79 -10.63
C VAL A 61 6.24 4.25 -10.20
N MET A 62 6.72 4.67 -9.03
CA MET A 62 8.00 4.23 -8.50
C MET A 62 7.99 2.77 -8.05
N GLY A 63 6.84 2.25 -7.61
CA GLY A 63 6.65 0.85 -7.25
C GLY A 63 6.79 -0.06 -8.46
N VAL A 64 6.04 0.21 -9.54
CA VAL A 64 6.17 -0.53 -10.81
C VAL A 64 7.63 -0.51 -11.29
N TRP A 65 8.28 0.66 -11.26
CA TRP A 65 9.67 0.80 -11.63
C TRP A 65 10.61 -0.01 -10.73
N ALA A 66 10.43 0.03 -9.41
CA ALA A 66 11.28 -0.67 -8.45
C ALA A 66 11.14 -2.19 -8.59
N THR A 67 9.91 -2.70 -8.68
CA THR A 67 9.62 -4.13 -8.85
C THR A 67 10.31 -4.69 -10.09
N ASN A 68 10.12 -4.05 -11.25
CA ASN A 68 10.77 -4.46 -12.51
C ASN A 68 12.31 -4.45 -12.43
N ARG A 69 12.91 -3.62 -11.55
CA ARG A 69 14.37 -3.57 -11.35
C ARG A 69 14.87 -4.59 -10.34
N LEU A 70 13.99 -5.10 -9.48
CA LEU A 70 14.32 -6.06 -8.42
C LEU A 70 14.07 -7.50 -8.84
N GLU A 71 13.09 -7.75 -9.72
CA GLU A 71 12.75 -9.09 -10.24
C GLU A 71 13.97 -9.87 -10.75
N PRO A 72 14.90 -9.31 -11.55
CA PRO A 72 16.08 -10.05 -12.02
C PRO A 72 17.04 -10.50 -10.91
N PHE A 73 16.91 -9.95 -9.70
CA PHE A 73 17.76 -10.26 -8.55
C PHE A 73 17.06 -11.16 -7.53
N TRP A 74 15.74 -11.03 -7.38
CA TRP A 74 14.97 -11.65 -6.31
C TRP A 74 13.93 -12.67 -6.78
N GLY A 75 13.75 -12.82 -8.10
CA GLY A 75 12.72 -13.66 -8.70
C GLY A 75 11.47 -12.86 -9.05
N GLU A 76 10.54 -13.50 -9.77
CA GLU A 76 9.21 -12.94 -10.05
C GLU A 76 8.44 -12.73 -8.76
N ASP A 77 7.72 -11.61 -8.68
CA ASP A 77 6.91 -11.19 -7.53
C ASP A 77 7.59 -11.42 -6.16
N PRO A 78 8.72 -10.73 -5.91
CA PRO A 78 9.50 -10.99 -4.73
C PRO A 78 8.76 -10.48 -3.49
N SER A 79 8.39 -11.38 -2.57
CA SER A 79 7.73 -11.09 -1.27
C SER A 79 8.31 -9.95 -0.40
N ARG A 80 9.51 -9.44 -0.72
CA ARG A 80 10.14 -8.30 -0.05
C ARG A 80 9.72 -6.96 -0.65
N VAL A 81 9.13 -6.95 -1.83
CA VAL A 81 8.48 -5.78 -2.41
C VAL A 81 7.13 -5.66 -1.69
N VAL A 82 6.94 -4.53 -1.02
CA VAL A 82 5.78 -4.24 -0.15
C VAL A 82 5.31 -2.79 -0.33
N VAL A 83 5.70 -2.15 -1.44
CA VAL A 83 5.33 -0.77 -1.75
C VAL A 83 3.93 -0.66 -2.36
N ASP A 84 3.52 -1.70 -3.07
CA ASP A 84 2.14 -2.07 -3.40
C ASP A 84 1.25 -2.03 -2.15
N GLU A 85 1.66 -2.71 -1.09
CA GLU A 85 0.94 -2.78 0.19
C GLU A 85 0.77 -1.39 0.83
N MET A 86 1.83 -0.58 0.76
CA MET A 86 1.79 0.80 1.26
C MET A 86 0.79 1.66 0.47
N VAL A 87 0.80 1.54 -0.85
CA VAL A 87 -0.13 2.26 -1.74
C VAL A 87 -1.57 1.82 -1.47
N GLY A 88 -1.83 0.52 -1.36
CA GLY A 88 -3.16 -0.03 -1.07
C GLY A 88 -3.73 0.48 0.25
N VAL A 89 -2.94 0.48 1.33
CA VAL A 89 -3.32 1.05 2.62
C VAL A 89 -3.61 2.55 2.53
N TRP A 90 -2.76 3.32 1.84
CA TRP A 90 -2.98 4.77 1.72
C TRP A 90 -4.25 5.11 0.96
N ILE A 91 -4.62 4.31 -0.06
CA ILE A 91 -5.92 4.45 -0.74
C ILE A 91 -7.06 4.25 0.26
N ALA A 92 -7.02 3.19 1.08
CA ALA A 92 -8.04 2.95 2.10
C ALA A 92 -8.14 4.12 3.11
N LEU A 93 -7.00 4.68 3.51
CA LEU A 93 -6.91 5.79 4.46
C LEU A 93 -7.45 7.13 3.93
N LEU A 94 -7.69 7.28 2.63
CA LEU A 94 -8.39 8.48 2.11
C LEU A 94 -9.81 8.64 2.69
N ALA A 95 -10.43 7.56 3.18
CA ALA A 95 -11.74 7.62 3.83
C ALA A 95 -11.66 8.05 5.32
N ALA A 96 -10.47 7.95 5.93
CA ALA A 96 -10.24 8.16 7.35
C ALA A 96 -10.20 9.65 7.71
N PRO A 97 -10.96 10.12 8.72
CA PRO A 97 -10.75 11.45 9.30
C PRO A 97 -9.35 11.58 9.90
N SER A 98 -8.77 12.77 9.83
CA SER A 98 -7.44 13.04 10.38
C SER A 98 -7.35 12.69 11.87
N GLY A 99 -6.26 12.03 12.28
CA GLY A 99 -6.02 11.64 13.67
C GLY A 99 -6.94 10.54 14.23
N ASN A 100 -7.85 9.96 13.45
CA ASN A 100 -8.79 8.95 13.94
C ASN A 100 -8.18 7.54 13.90
N VAL A 101 -7.80 7.03 15.07
CA VAL A 101 -7.17 5.71 15.22
C VAL A 101 -8.06 4.55 14.76
N TRP A 102 -9.38 4.63 14.98
CA TRP A 102 -10.29 3.53 14.61
C TRP A 102 -10.43 3.38 13.10
N TYR A 103 -10.45 4.50 12.38
CA TYR A 103 -10.42 4.47 10.91
C TYR A 103 -9.07 4.01 10.38
N ALA A 104 -7.97 4.37 11.02
CA ALA A 104 -6.64 3.89 10.63
C ALA A 104 -6.52 2.36 10.81
N LEU A 105 -6.99 1.83 11.94
CA LEU A 105 -7.06 0.38 12.19
C LEU A 105 -8.04 -0.31 11.24
N GLY A 106 -9.18 0.31 10.95
CA GLY A 106 -10.17 -0.18 9.99
C GLY A 106 -9.60 -0.27 8.59
N ALA A 107 -8.85 0.74 8.14
CA ALA A 107 -8.18 0.76 6.84
C ALA A 107 -7.15 -0.37 6.74
N PHE A 108 -6.31 -0.53 7.76
CA PHE A 108 -5.36 -1.63 7.84
C PHE A 108 -6.05 -2.99 7.74
N ALA A 109 -7.07 -3.23 8.57
CA ALA A 109 -7.74 -4.52 8.65
C ALA A 109 -8.50 -4.86 7.36
N LEU A 110 -9.26 -3.91 6.80
CA LEU A 110 -10.01 -4.12 5.56
C LEU A 110 -9.08 -4.31 4.37
N PHE A 111 -8.02 -3.52 4.27
CA PHE A 111 -7.03 -3.68 3.22
C PHE A 111 -6.39 -5.06 3.29
N ARG A 112 -5.90 -5.48 4.45
CA ARG A 112 -5.33 -6.83 4.62
C ARG A 112 -6.34 -7.93 4.33
N LEU A 113 -7.62 -7.73 4.65
CA LEU A 113 -8.67 -8.67 4.30
C LEU A 113 -8.78 -8.81 2.77
N PHE A 114 -8.89 -7.70 2.04
CA PHE A 114 -9.05 -7.73 0.59
C PHE A 114 -7.78 -8.20 -0.14
N ASP A 115 -6.60 -7.80 0.31
CA ASP A 115 -5.32 -8.25 -0.22
C ASP A 115 -5.11 -9.77 -0.02
N ILE A 116 -5.41 -10.31 1.17
CA ILE A 116 -5.21 -11.75 1.43
C ILE A 116 -6.22 -12.61 0.65
N PHE A 117 -7.49 -12.20 0.64
CA PHE A 117 -8.55 -13.02 0.03
C PHE A 117 -8.72 -12.79 -1.47
N LYS A 118 -8.27 -11.64 -1.99
CA LYS A 118 -8.35 -11.21 -3.40
C LYS A 118 -9.72 -11.45 -4.07
N PRO A 119 -10.85 -11.03 -3.46
CA PRO A 119 -12.18 -11.26 -4.02
C PRO A 119 -12.47 -10.36 -5.24
N LEU A 120 -13.59 -10.61 -5.91
CA LEU A 120 -14.23 -9.72 -6.89
C LEU A 120 -13.34 -9.24 -8.07
N GLY A 121 -12.30 -10.00 -8.42
CA GLY A 121 -11.44 -9.70 -9.55
C GLY A 121 -10.05 -9.19 -9.18
N ILE A 122 -9.73 -8.99 -7.89
CA ILE A 122 -8.36 -8.65 -7.43
C ILE A 122 -7.36 -9.70 -7.94
N ARG A 123 -7.66 -11.00 -7.79
CA ARG A 123 -6.78 -12.07 -8.32
C ARG A 123 -6.57 -12.01 -9.83
N ARG A 124 -7.48 -11.39 -10.61
CA ARG A 124 -7.27 -11.24 -12.06
C ARG A 124 -6.24 -10.17 -12.38
N MET A 125 -5.97 -9.23 -11.46
CA MET A 125 -4.99 -8.16 -11.67
C MET A 125 -3.56 -8.70 -11.68
N GLU A 126 -3.30 -9.80 -10.97
CA GLU A 126 -2.02 -10.53 -11.01
C GLU A 126 -1.66 -11.08 -12.41
N SER A 127 -2.61 -11.12 -13.36
CA SER A 127 -2.34 -11.55 -14.73
C SER A 127 -1.60 -10.50 -15.59
N PHE A 128 -1.52 -9.25 -15.13
CA PHE A 128 -0.70 -8.24 -15.78
C PHE A 128 0.79 -8.50 -15.51
N PRO A 129 1.68 -8.26 -16.51
CA PRO A 129 3.08 -8.63 -16.37
C PRO A 129 3.87 -7.68 -15.45
N GLY A 130 4.82 -8.26 -14.70
CA GLY A 130 5.81 -7.57 -13.89
C GLY A 130 5.21 -6.70 -12.79
N GLY A 131 5.88 -5.60 -12.49
CA GLY A 131 5.46 -4.67 -11.45
C GLY A 131 4.09 -4.03 -11.64
N ILE A 132 3.49 -4.09 -12.84
CA ILE A 132 2.11 -3.63 -13.04
C ILE A 132 1.13 -4.55 -12.34
N GLY A 133 1.27 -5.88 -12.50
CA GLY A 133 0.39 -6.86 -11.85
C GLY A 133 0.45 -6.74 -10.33
N VAL A 134 1.66 -6.68 -9.79
CA VAL A 134 1.97 -6.55 -8.34
C VAL A 134 1.40 -5.28 -7.72
N MET A 135 1.32 -4.18 -8.46
CA MET A 135 0.75 -2.95 -7.90
C MET A 135 -0.78 -2.90 -8.02
N MET A 136 -1.35 -3.53 -9.04
CA MET A 136 -2.76 -3.35 -9.41
C MET A 136 -3.74 -4.12 -8.53
N ASP A 137 -3.38 -5.31 -8.06
CA ASP A 137 -4.19 -6.08 -7.10
C ASP A 137 -4.30 -5.35 -5.76
N ASP A 138 -3.19 -4.86 -5.21
CA ASP A 138 -3.18 -4.06 -3.97
C ASP A 138 -3.89 -2.72 -4.11
N ILE A 139 -3.75 -2.04 -5.24
CA ILE A 139 -4.52 -0.83 -5.54
C ILE A 139 -6.02 -1.14 -5.54
N LEU A 140 -6.45 -2.25 -6.16
CA LEU A 140 -7.85 -2.63 -6.19
C LEU A 140 -8.37 -3.05 -4.80
N ALA A 141 -7.56 -3.76 -4.01
CA ALA A 141 -7.84 -4.06 -2.62
C ALA A 141 -7.99 -2.79 -1.77
N GLY A 142 -7.11 -1.80 -1.99
CA GLY A 142 -7.20 -0.47 -1.38
C GLY A 142 -8.48 0.27 -1.75
N ILE A 143 -8.89 0.24 -3.02
CA ILE A 143 -10.15 0.84 -3.50
C ILE A 143 -11.36 0.19 -2.81
N TYR A 144 -11.40 -1.14 -2.72
CA TYR A 144 -12.50 -1.83 -2.04
C TYR A 144 -12.57 -1.47 -0.56
N SER A 145 -11.42 -1.40 0.10
CA SER A 145 -11.31 -0.96 1.49
C SER A 145 -11.81 0.47 1.69
N PHE A 146 -11.41 1.38 0.80
CA PHE A 146 -11.88 2.78 0.79
C PHE A 146 -13.40 2.86 0.66
N VAL A 147 -13.99 2.13 -0.30
CA VAL A 147 -15.44 2.13 -0.53
C VAL A 147 -16.21 1.59 0.68
N VAL A 148 -15.71 0.54 1.33
CA VAL A 148 -16.33 0.02 2.55
C VAL A 148 -16.22 1.04 3.70
N LEU A 149 -15.04 1.63 3.91
CA LEU A 149 -14.85 2.61 4.98
C LEU A 149 -15.66 3.88 4.81
N ILE A 150 -15.76 4.40 3.59
CA ILE A 150 -16.58 5.60 3.34
C ILE A 150 -18.07 5.28 3.54
N GLY A 151 -18.51 4.07 3.20
CA GLY A 151 -19.85 3.59 3.48
C GLY A 151 -20.14 3.52 4.99
N VAL A 152 -19.22 2.94 5.77
CA VAL A 152 -19.31 2.93 7.24
C VAL A 152 -19.35 4.36 7.78
N ARG A 153 -18.47 5.24 7.30
CA ARG A 153 -18.43 6.66 7.69
C ARG A 153 -19.76 7.35 7.45
N TRP A 154 -20.39 7.10 6.31
CA TRP A 154 -21.66 7.72 5.98
C TRP A 154 -22.83 7.18 6.82
N LEU A 155 -22.78 5.92 7.25
CA LEU A 155 -23.83 5.31 8.08
C LEU A 155 -23.79 5.73 9.55
N ILE A 156 -22.63 6.14 10.07
CA ILE A 156 -22.44 6.47 11.48
C ILE A 156 -22.37 7.98 11.77
N ASN A 157 -22.33 8.81 10.73
CA ASN A 157 -22.43 10.27 10.83
C ASN A 157 -23.86 10.73 10.54
#